data_AF-A0AAW2X760-F1
#
_entry.id   AF-A0AAW2X760-F1
#
_cell.length_a   1.000
_cell.length_b   1.000
_cell.length_c   1.000
_cell.angle_alpha   90.00
_cell.angle_beta   90.00
_cell.angle_gamma   90.00
#
_symmetry.space_group_name_H-M   'P 1'
#
loop_
_entity.id
_entity.type
_entity.pdbx_description
1 polymer ?
#
loop_
_entity_poly.entity_id
_entity_poly.type
_entity_poly.pdbx_seq_one_letter_code
_entity_poly.pdbx_strand_id
1 'polypeptide(L)'
;MDSLQGGINAALGNMTEDDWRWHMYDTVKGSDWLGDQDAIQYMCREAPKAVIELENYGLPFSRTEDGKIYQRAFGGQSLNFGKGGQAYRCACAADRTGHALLHTLYGQAMKHNTQFFVEYFALDLLMGNDGSCQGVIALNMEDGTLHRFRAASTILATGGYGRAYFSATSAHTCTGDGNAMVARAGLPLQDLEFVQFHPTGIYGAGCLITEGSRGEGGILRNSEGERFMERYAPTAKDLASRDVVSRSMTMEIREGRGVVCNPLFHNLWWQVLTLPLGNPDSCVQFEGCPSELVATAFSCEVVGLKCVPDVHHVQSFSRVVGLGAYRGELRVCKWVGPLKDHIYLHLNHLPPEVLKERLPGISETAAILESKQKQATGKDAGENTIACDSFGTQMFVPFPPPKSG
;
A
#
# COMPACT_ATOMS: atom_id res chain seq x y z
N MET A 1 -6.04 -4.93 9.83
CA MET A 1 -4.65 -5.31 10.07
C MET A 1 -4.05 -6.02 8.85
N ASP A 2 -4.53 -5.72 7.63
CA ASP A 2 -4.10 -6.41 6.40
C ASP A 2 -3.51 -5.41 5.42
N SER A 3 -2.19 -5.25 5.44
CA SER A 3 -1.46 -4.30 4.58
C SER A 3 -0.80 -4.95 3.35
N LEU A 4 -0.83 -6.28 3.23
CA LEU A 4 -0.27 -7.03 2.11
C LEU A 4 -1.39 -7.60 1.23
N GLN A 5 -1.58 -7.00 0.07
CA GLN A 5 -2.74 -7.27 -0.80
C GLN A 5 -2.34 -8.00 -2.10
N GLY A 6 -1.40 -7.41 -2.85
CA GLY A 6 -1.21 -7.67 -4.29
C GLY A 6 -0.76 -9.08 -4.69
N GLY A 7 0.06 -9.76 -3.91
CA GLY A 7 0.55 -11.11 -4.23
C GLY A 7 1.99 -11.38 -3.83
N ILE A 8 2.49 -12.54 -4.25
CA ILE A 8 3.87 -13.02 -4.09
C ILE A 8 4.43 -13.43 -5.46
N ASN A 9 5.65 -13.01 -5.80
CA ASN A 9 6.21 -13.25 -7.11
C ASN A 9 6.91 -14.62 -7.20
N ALA A 10 6.58 -15.39 -8.22
CA ALA A 10 7.31 -16.60 -8.58
C ALA A 10 7.16 -16.89 -10.08
N ALA A 11 8.25 -17.23 -10.75
CA ALA A 11 8.24 -17.64 -12.15
C ALA A 11 7.70 -19.08 -12.30
N LEU A 12 6.40 -19.25 -12.06
CA LEU A 12 5.69 -20.53 -12.20
C LEU A 12 5.34 -20.86 -13.65
N GLY A 13 5.19 -19.82 -14.48
CA GLY A 13 4.83 -19.97 -15.90
C GLY A 13 3.37 -20.38 -16.13
N ASN A 14 2.46 -20.03 -15.22
CA ASN A 14 1.06 -20.48 -15.31
C ASN A 14 0.22 -19.64 -16.29
N MET A 15 0.60 -18.38 -16.51
CA MET A 15 -0.13 -17.45 -17.39
C MET A 15 0.54 -17.32 -18.77
N THR A 16 1.87 -17.25 -18.76
CA THR A 16 2.74 -17.18 -19.93
C THR A 16 4.02 -17.95 -19.62
N GLU A 17 4.83 -18.28 -20.63
CA GLU A 17 6.20 -18.72 -20.40
C GLU A 17 6.93 -17.71 -19.51
N ASP A 18 7.67 -18.20 -18.52
CA ASP A 18 8.44 -17.37 -17.60
C ASP A 18 9.73 -18.08 -17.18
N ASP A 19 10.69 -17.30 -16.70
CA ASP A 19 11.99 -17.78 -16.25
C ASP A 19 12.43 -17.02 -15.01
N TRP A 20 12.90 -17.73 -13.99
CA TRP A 20 13.38 -17.13 -12.76
C TRP A 20 14.56 -16.16 -13.01
N ARG A 21 15.30 -16.32 -14.10
CA ARG A 21 16.37 -15.41 -14.54
C ARG A 21 15.83 -14.07 -15.04
N TRP A 22 14.64 -14.05 -15.63
CA TRP A 22 13.97 -12.80 -16.01
C TRP A 22 13.47 -12.07 -14.76
N HIS A 23 12.92 -12.82 -13.79
CA HIS A 23 12.59 -12.28 -12.48
C HIS A 23 13.83 -11.70 -11.78
N MET A 24 14.96 -12.41 -11.78
CA MET A 24 16.24 -11.90 -11.25
C MET A 24 16.67 -10.60 -11.93
N TYR A 25 16.62 -10.53 -13.27
CA TYR A 25 16.95 -9.31 -14.01
C TYR A 25 16.07 -8.12 -13.59
N ASP A 26 14.76 -8.33 -13.51
CA ASP A 26 13.82 -7.29 -13.06
C ASP A 26 14.13 -6.84 -11.63
N THR A 27 14.48 -7.77 -10.73
CA THR A 27 14.84 -7.44 -9.35
C THR A 27 16.15 -6.67 -9.25
N VAL A 28 17.19 -7.05 -10.00
CA VAL A 28 18.48 -6.32 -10.04
C VAL A 28 18.30 -4.93 -10.63
N LYS A 29 17.54 -4.80 -11.72
CA LYS A 29 17.23 -3.50 -12.31
C LYS A 29 16.37 -2.67 -11.37
N GLY A 30 15.38 -3.28 -10.72
CA GLY A 30 14.45 -2.61 -9.80
C GLY A 30 15.09 -2.18 -8.49
N SER A 31 16.19 -2.81 -8.07
CA SER A 31 17.01 -2.35 -6.94
C SER A 31 17.99 -1.24 -7.31
N ASP A 32 17.94 -0.74 -8.55
CA ASP A 32 18.86 0.26 -9.09
C ASP A 32 20.34 -0.17 -8.92
N TRP A 33 20.59 -1.47 -9.14
CA TRP A 33 21.90 -2.13 -8.98
C TRP A 33 22.50 -2.07 -7.57
N LEU A 34 21.76 -1.60 -6.55
CA LEU A 34 22.21 -1.61 -5.15
C LEU A 34 22.03 -2.98 -4.49
N GLY A 35 21.08 -3.79 -4.98
CA GLY A 35 20.80 -5.10 -4.39
C GLY A 35 21.88 -6.15 -4.65
N ASP A 36 22.22 -6.90 -3.60
CA ASP A 36 23.19 -8.01 -3.67
C ASP A 36 22.68 -9.13 -4.59
N GLN A 37 23.38 -9.36 -5.69
CA GLN A 37 22.89 -10.23 -6.77
C GLN A 37 22.88 -11.72 -6.42
N ASP A 38 23.72 -12.16 -5.49
CA ASP A 38 23.73 -13.53 -4.97
C ASP A 38 22.47 -13.82 -4.14
N ALA A 39 22.07 -12.90 -3.26
CA ALA A 39 20.83 -12.96 -2.52
C ALA A 39 19.60 -12.91 -3.47
N ILE A 40 19.62 -12.01 -4.46
CA ILE A 40 18.56 -11.93 -5.46
C ILE A 40 18.47 -13.22 -6.29
N GLN A 41 19.62 -13.77 -6.71
CA GLN A 41 19.66 -15.04 -7.45
C GLN A 41 19.02 -16.17 -6.63
N TYR A 42 19.39 -16.30 -5.36
CA TYR A 42 18.82 -17.31 -4.46
C TYR A 42 17.30 -17.11 -4.33
N MET A 43 16.86 -15.90 -4.02
CA MET A 43 15.44 -15.56 -3.86
C MET A 43 14.62 -15.90 -5.12
N CYS A 44 15.04 -15.43 -6.29
CA CYS A 44 14.28 -15.63 -7.52
C CYS A 44 14.26 -17.11 -7.96
N ARG A 45 15.37 -17.84 -7.75
CA ARG A 45 15.47 -19.27 -8.09
C ARG A 45 14.61 -20.15 -7.16
N GLU A 46 14.54 -19.82 -5.88
CA GLU A 46 13.77 -20.59 -4.89
C GLU A 46 12.29 -20.19 -4.84
N ALA A 47 11.92 -19.00 -5.35
CA ALA A 47 10.54 -18.50 -5.33
C ALA A 47 9.48 -19.48 -5.87
N PRO A 48 9.67 -20.18 -7.01
CA PRO A 48 8.71 -21.19 -7.48
C PRO A 48 8.45 -22.30 -6.45
N LYS A 49 9.50 -22.82 -5.81
CA LYS A 49 9.37 -23.88 -4.81
C LYS A 49 8.66 -23.37 -3.56
N ALA A 50 9.00 -22.18 -3.09
CA ALA A 50 8.38 -21.57 -1.91
C ALA A 50 6.87 -21.31 -2.14
N VAL A 51 6.47 -20.84 -3.32
CA VAL A 51 5.05 -20.62 -3.62
C VAL A 51 4.28 -21.94 -3.73
N ILE A 52 4.87 -22.97 -4.33
CA ILE A 52 4.26 -24.32 -4.37
C ILE A 52 4.17 -24.91 -2.96
N GLU A 53 5.17 -24.69 -2.10
CA GLU A 53 5.11 -25.12 -0.70
C GLU A 53 3.94 -24.45 0.04
N LEU A 54 3.75 -23.14 -0.12
CA LEU A 54 2.60 -22.43 0.45
C LEU A 54 1.26 -22.97 -0.04
N GLU A 55 1.16 -23.30 -1.33
CA GLU A 55 -0.04 -23.92 -1.89
C GLU A 55 -0.30 -25.31 -1.27
N ASN A 56 0.74 -26.14 -1.13
CA ASN A 56 0.67 -27.44 -0.46
C ASN A 56 0.33 -27.31 1.04
N TYR A 57 0.70 -26.21 1.69
CA TYR A 57 0.26 -25.89 3.05
C TYR A 57 -1.22 -25.50 3.15
N GLY A 58 -1.89 -25.32 2.01
CA GLY A 58 -3.30 -25.00 1.91
C GLY A 58 -3.57 -23.51 1.71
N LEU A 59 -2.60 -22.71 1.25
CA LEU A 59 -2.85 -21.31 0.90
C LEU A 59 -3.86 -21.26 -0.27
N PRO A 60 -5.02 -20.61 -0.11
CA PRO A 60 -6.09 -20.58 -1.11
C PRO A 60 -5.78 -19.58 -2.23
N PHE A 61 -4.77 -19.86 -3.04
CA PHE A 61 -4.50 -19.07 -4.24
C PHE A 61 -5.70 -19.07 -5.18
N SER A 62 -5.94 -17.92 -5.82
CA SER A 62 -6.87 -17.82 -6.95
C SER A 62 -6.42 -18.77 -8.07
N ARG A 63 -7.38 -19.26 -8.87
CA ARG A 63 -7.12 -20.29 -9.87
C ARG A 63 -7.35 -19.81 -11.29
N THR A 64 -6.55 -20.34 -12.20
CA THR A 64 -6.78 -20.28 -13.65
C THR A 64 -7.85 -21.30 -14.06
N GLU A 65 -8.31 -21.23 -15.31
CA GLU A 65 -9.28 -22.20 -15.86
C GLU A 65 -8.77 -23.65 -15.85
N ASP A 66 -7.46 -23.85 -15.97
CA ASP A 66 -6.79 -25.16 -15.89
C ASP A 66 -6.45 -25.59 -14.45
N GLY A 67 -6.94 -24.86 -13.44
CA GLY A 67 -6.79 -25.21 -12.02
C GLY A 67 -5.44 -24.89 -11.39
N LYS A 68 -4.54 -24.22 -12.13
CA LYS A 68 -3.25 -23.75 -11.60
C LYS A 68 -3.40 -22.46 -10.82
N ILE A 69 -2.33 -22.03 -10.16
CA ILE A 69 -2.27 -20.75 -9.43
C ILE A 69 -2.35 -19.60 -10.44
N TYR A 70 -3.37 -18.75 -10.29
CA TYR A 70 -3.51 -17.51 -11.06
C TYR A 70 -2.41 -16.52 -10.70
N GLN A 71 -1.86 -15.87 -11.73
CA GLN A 71 -0.83 -14.84 -11.59
C GLN A 71 -1.26 -13.57 -12.32
N ARG A 72 -1.07 -12.40 -11.71
CA ARG A 72 -1.39 -11.11 -12.31
C ARG A 72 -0.14 -10.33 -12.71
N ALA A 73 -0.33 -9.31 -13.55
CA ALA A 73 0.71 -8.34 -13.84
C ALA A 73 1.00 -7.47 -12.59
N PHE A 74 2.25 -7.05 -12.46
CA PHE A 74 2.70 -6.16 -11.40
C PHE A 74 3.80 -5.22 -11.92
N GLY A 75 4.06 -4.14 -11.21
CA GLY A 75 4.98 -3.10 -11.66
C GLY A 75 6.42 -3.60 -11.77
N GLY A 76 7.11 -3.13 -12.81
CA GLY A 76 8.53 -3.44 -13.03
C GLY A 76 8.83 -4.87 -13.45
N GLN A 77 7.84 -5.65 -13.88
CA GLN A 77 8.00 -7.05 -14.29
C GLN A 77 7.97 -7.23 -15.81
N SER A 78 8.97 -7.92 -16.35
CA SER A 78 9.13 -8.10 -17.79
C SER A 78 9.55 -9.52 -18.19
N LEU A 79 9.26 -9.89 -19.44
CA LEU A 79 9.75 -11.13 -20.06
C LEU A 79 11.07 -10.86 -20.81
N ASN A 80 11.86 -11.91 -21.07
CA ASN A 80 13.07 -11.85 -21.90
C ASN A 80 14.05 -10.72 -21.54
N PHE A 81 14.41 -10.59 -20.26
CA PHE A 81 15.36 -9.56 -19.77
C PHE A 81 14.96 -8.12 -20.19
N GLY A 82 13.68 -7.76 -20.05
CA GLY A 82 13.17 -6.42 -20.40
C GLY A 82 12.72 -6.25 -21.85
N LYS A 83 12.84 -7.28 -22.70
CA LYS A 83 12.57 -7.18 -24.14
C LYS A 83 11.26 -7.83 -24.58
N GLY A 84 10.66 -8.65 -23.72
CA GLY A 84 9.50 -9.50 -24.06
C GLY A 84 8.14 -8.95 -23.63
N GLY A 85 8.07 -7.68 -23.21
CA GLY A 85 6.82 -7.09 -22.70
C GLY A 85 6.54 -7.43 -21.23
N GLN A 86 5.30 -7.19 -20.81
CA GLN A 86 4.83 -7.35 -19.42
C GLN A 86 4.79 -8.83 -19.02
N ALA A 87 5.29 -9.13 -17.82
CA ALA A 87 5.16 -10.47 -17.24
C ALA A 87 3.96 -10.58 -16.29
N TYR A 88 3.48 -11.82 -16.12
CA TYR A 88 2.36 -12.19 -15.25
C TYR A 88 2.83 -13.23 -14.24
N ARG A 89 3.55 -12.79 -13.20
CA ARG A 89 4.20 -13.70 -12.23
C ARG A 89 3.86 -13.47 -10.77
N CYS A 90 2.96 -12.53 -10.49
CA CYS A 90 2.50 -12.24 -9.13
C CYS A 90 1.35 -13.18 -8.77
N ALA A 91 1.65 -14.29 -8.09
CA ALA A 91 0.66 -15.23 -7.57
C ALA A 91 -0.15 -14.57 -6.45
N CYS A 92 -1.47 -14.74 -6.46
CA CYS A 92 -2.32 -14.01 -5.52
C CYS A 92 -3.53 -14.83 -5.05
N ALA A 93 -4.04 -14.48 -3.86
CA ALA A 93 -5.34 -14.90 -3.37
C ALA A 93 -6.26 -13.66 -3.37
N ALA A 94 -6.93 -13.43 -4.50
CA ALA A 94 -7.57 -12.15 -4.83
C ALA A 94 -6.63 -10.97 -4.49
N ASP A 95 -7.10 -9.96 -3.77
CA ASP A 95 -6.28 -8.86 -3.24
C ASP A 95 -6.04 -8.98 -1.72
N ARG A 96 -6.07 -10.20 -1.18
CA ARG A 96 -5.88 -10.51 0.26
C ARG A 96 -4.77 -11.51 0.51
N THR A 97 -3.75 -11.51 -0.35
CA THR A 97 -2.71 -12.54 -0.33
C THR A 97 -1.97 -12.60 1.01
N GLY A 98 -1.71 -11.45 1.65
CA GLY A 98 -1.05 -11.41 2.96
C GLY A 98 -1.88 -12.02 4.08
N HIS A 99 -3.18 -11.75 4.08
CA HIS A 99 -4.13 -12.34 5.04
C HIS A 99 -4.12 -13.87 4.91
N ALA A 100 -4.31 -14.38 3.70
CA ALA A 100 -4.28 -15.82 3.42
C ALA A 100 -2.95 -16.45 3.83
N LEU A 101 -1.83 -15.82 3.47
CA LEU A 101 -0.48 -16.31 3.79
C LEU A 101 -0.25 -16.40 5.30
N LEU A 102 -0.59 -15.35 6.07
CA LEU A 102 -0.36 -15.31 7.51
C LEU A 102 -1.21 -16.37 8.24
N HIS A 103 -2.48 -16.50 7.87
CA HIS A 103 -3.36 -17.53 8.44
C HIS A 103 -2.88 -18.95 8.11
N THR A 104 -2.43 -19.20 6.87
CA THR A 104 -1.87 -20.50 6.49
C THR A 104 -0.61 -20.82 7.29
N LEU A 105 0.35 -19.89 7.39
CA LEU A 105 1.59 -20.10 8.13
C LEU A 105 1.35 -20.27 9.63
N TYR A 106 0.44 -19.49 10.22
CA TYR A 106 0.05 -19.67 11.62
C TYR A 106 -0.54 -21.07 11.85
N GLY A 107 -1.45 -21.51 10.97
CA GLY A 107 -2.00 -22.85 11.01
C GLY A 107 -0.95 -23.96 10.89
N GLN A 108 0.07 -23.78 10.04
CA GLN A 108 1.20 -24.72 9.95
C GLN A 108 2.06 -24.69 11.21
N ALA A 109 2.36 -23.51 11.75
CA ALA A 109 3.17 -23.38 12.96
C ALA A 109 2.51 -24.03 14.18
N MET A 110 1.17 -24.04 14.25
CA MET A 110 0.38 -24.78 15.26
C MET A 110 0.44 -26.31 15.11
N LYS A 111 0.69 -26.83 13.90
CA LYS A 111 0.92 -28.28 13.69
C LYS A 111 2.29 -28.72 14.18
N HIS A 112 3.20 -27.76 14.32
CA HIS A 112 4.49 -27.97 14.95
C HIS A 112 4.40 -27.58 16.43
N ASN A 113 5.23 -28.17 17.27
CA ASN A 113 5.25 -27.92 18.72
C ASN A 113 5.90 -26.55 19.07
N THR A 114 5.56 -25.52 18.29
CA THR A 114 6.09 -24.17 18.41
C THR A 114 5.53 -23.52 19.66
N GLN A 115 6.41 -23.02 20.52
CA GLN A 115 6.02 -22.28 21.72
C GLN A 115 5.83 -20.81 21.37
N PHE A 116 4.61 -20.29 21.58
CA PHE A 116 4.28 -18.90 21.35
C PHE A 116 4.22 -18.14 22.67
N PHE A 117 5.01 -17.08 22.76
CA PHE A 117 4.91 -16.08 23.82
C PHE A 117 4.21 -14.86 23.23
N VAL A 118 2.88 -14.92 23.22
CA VAL A 118 2.01 -13.90 22.60
C VAL A 118 1.94 -12.68 23.51
N GLU A 119 1.95 -11.48 22.93
CA GLU A 119 1.98 -10.20 23.66
C GLU A 119 3.21 -10.04 24.59
N TYR A 120 4.37 -10.53 24.14
CA TYR A 120 5.66 -10.24 24.74
C TYR A 120 6.38 -9.17 23.91
N PHE A 121 6.69 -8.05 24.54
CA PHE A 121 7.41 -6.94 23.91
C PHE A 121 8.92 -7.10 24.13
N ALA A 122 9.67 -7.47 23.10
CA ALA A 122 11.12 -7.58 23.16
C ALA A 122 11.76 -6.20 23.33
N LEU A 123 12.58 -6.04 24.38
CA LEU A 123 13.17 -4.77 24.76
C LEU A 123 14.60 -4.62 24.20
N ASP A 124 15.45 -5.63 24.41
CA ASP A 124 16.86 -5.61 24.00
C ASP A 124 17.45 -7.00 23.77
N LEU A 125 18.53 -7.03 22.99
CA LEU A 125 19.36 -8.22 22.80
C LEU A 125 20.22 -8.48 24.05
N LEU A 126 20.39 -9.75 24.40
CA LEU A 126 21.32 -10.17 25.43
C LEU A 126 22.69 -10.42 24.82
N MET A 127 23.56 -9.40 24.82
CA MET A 127 24.91 -9.51 24.25
C MET A 127 25.92 -10.02 25.29
N GLY A 128 26.70 -11.02 24.91
CA GLY A 128 27.84 -11.52 25.68
C GLY A 128 29.06 -10.60 25.58
N ASN A 129 30.01 -10.76 26.50
CA ASN A 129 31.27 -10.00 26.50
C ASN A 129 32.14 -10.26 25.26
N ASP A 130 31.91 -11.38 24.57
CA ASP A 130 32.55 -11.78 23.32
C ASP A 130 31.83 -11.21 22.07
N GLY A 131 30.75 -10.43 22.26
CA GLY A 131 29.92 -9.89 21.19
C GLY A 131 28.88 -10.88 20.64
N SER A 132 28.75 -12.08 21.22
CA SER A 132 27.72 -13.04 20.81
C SER A 132 26.33 -12.64 21.29
N CYS A 133 25.29 -12.86 20.47
CA CYS A 133 23.90 -12.73 20.91
C CYS A 133 23.47 -14.01 21.65
N GLN A 134 23.02 -13.88 22.89
CA GLN A 134 22.65 -14.98 23.77
C GLN A 134 21.13 -15.07 24.00
N GLY A 135 20.35 -14.26 23.30
CA GLY A 135 18.89 -14.19 23.46
C GLY A 135 18.33 -12.77 23.51
N VAL A 136 17.17 -12.63 24.14
CA VAL A 136 16.47 -11.34 24.33
C VAL A 136 15.91 -11.19 25.73
N ILE A 137 15.79 -9.94 26.19
CA ILE A 137 14.94 -9.57 27.32
C ILE A 137 13.62 -9.01 26.79
N ALA A 138 12.50 -9.41 27.39
CA ALA A 138 11.17 -9.00 26.98
C ALA A 138 10.27 -8.68 28.18
N LEU A 139 9.29 -7.81 27.95
CA LEU A 139 8.21 -7.49 28.86
C LEU A 139 6.97 -8.31 28.49
N ASN A 140 6.42 -9.06 29.44
CA ASN A 140 5.09 -9.63 29.29
C ASN A 140 4.06 -8.51 29.46
N MET A 141 3.27 -8.23 28.42
CA MET A 141 2.31 -7.14 28.43
C MET A 141 1.06 -7.46 29.27
N GLU A 142 0.78 -8.74 29.56
CA GLU A 142 -0.38 -9.17 30.34
C GLU A 142 -0.19 -8.89 31.84
N ASP A 143 0.99 -9.22 32.39
CA ASP A 143 1.25 -9.17 33.84
C ASP A 143 2.38 -8.21 34.24
N GLY A 144 3.07 -7.58 33.28
CA GLY A 144 4.15 -6.63 33.52
C GLY A 144 5.49 -7.26 33.95
N THR A 145 5.62 -8.59 33.92
CA THR A 145 6.85 -9.27 34.31
C THR A 145 7.94 -9.20 33.23
N LEU A 146 9.20 -9.21 33.65
CA LEU A 146 10.35 -9.25 32.75
C LEU A 146 10.86 -10.68 32.58
N HIS A 147 11.09 -11.07 31.33
CA HIS A 147 11.54 -12.40 30.95
C HIS A 147 12.86 -12.33 30.17
N ARG A 148 13.75 -13.28 30.44
CA ARG A 148 14.99 -13.47 29.67
C ARG A 148 14.89 -14.77 28.90
N PHE A 149 14.80 -14.67 27.59
CA PHE A 149 14.81 -15.81 26.68
C PHE A 149 16.24 -16.07 26.26
N ARG A 150 16.86 -17.12 26.80
CA ARG A 150 18.21 -17.54 26.39
C ARG A 150 18.10 -18.51 25.22
N ALA A 151 18.87 -18.26 24.16
CA ALA A 151 18.89 -19.11 22.99
C ALA A 151 20.29 -19.14 22.36
N ALA A 152 20.63 -20.25 21.71
CA ALA A 152 21.87 -20.36 20.93
C ALA A 152 21.81 -19.50 19.66
N SER A 153 20.61 -19.32 19.10
CA SER A 153 20.35 -18.49 17.93
C SER A 153 19.12 -17.62 18.18
N THR A 154 19.18 -16.36 17.75
CA THR A 154 18.07 -15.40 17.84
C THR A 154 17.81 -14.81 16.46
N ILE A 155 16.56 -14.89 16.00
CA ILE A 155 16.14 -14.38 14.69
C ILE A 155 15.24 -13.17 14.93
N LEU A 156 15.62 -12.01 14.38
CA LEU A 156 14.79 -10.82 14.41
C LEU A 156 13.93 -10.76 13.14
N ALA A 157 12.61 -10.89 13.32
CA ALA A 157 11.61 -10.78 12.26
C ALA A 157 10.54 -9.74 12.64
N THR A 158 10.98 -8.55 13.07
CA THR A 158 10.17 -7.54 13.77
C THR A 158 9.48 -6.52 12.85
N GLY A 159 9.58 -6.70 11.53
CA GLY A 159 9.00 -5.78 10.54
C GLY A 159 9.80 -4.49 10.36
N GLY A 160 9.17 -3.49 9.72
CA GLY A 160 9.78 -2.20 9.39
C GLY A 160 9.42 -1.06 10.35
N TYR A 161 9.80 0.17 9.99
CA TYR A 161 9.62 1.38 10.81
C TYR A 161 8.81 2.49 10.12
N GLY A 162 7.81 2.16 9.31
CA GLY A 162 7.02 3.16 8.58
C GLY A 162 6.38 4.23 9.48
N ARG A 163 6.15 3.93 10.76
CA ARG A 163 5.62 4.90 11.74
C ARG A 163 6.59 6.00 12.18
N ALA A 164 7.82 6.01 11.67
CA ALA A 164 8.67 7.18 11.73
C ALA A 164 8.11 8.37 10.91
N TYR A 165 7.15 8.12 10.01
CA TYR A 165 6.53 9.11 9.14
C TYR A 165 5.10 9.45 9.56
N PHE A 166 4.68 10.68 9.26
CA PHE A 166 3.36 11.19 9.61
C PHE A 166 2.23 10.46 8.86
N SER A 167 2.38 10.31 7.55
CA SER A 167 1.53 9.45 6.72
C SER A 167 2.33 8.20 6.40
N ALA A 168 1.70 7.04 6.56
CA ALA A 168 2.23 5.75 6.16
C ALA A 168 1.10 4.73 6.04
N THR A 169 1.24 3.80 5.10
CA THR A 169 0.33 2.65 4.99
C THR A 169 0.60 1.59 6.07
N SER A 170 1.69 1.74 6.83
CA SER A 170 2.13 0.77 7.82
C SER A 170 1.17 0.74 9.03
N ALA A 171 1.06 -0.43 9.66
CA ALA A 171 0.31 -0.55 10.91
C ALA A 171 0.90 0.37 12.00
N HIS A 172 0.12 0.69 13.03
CA HIS A 172 0.61 1.45 14.18
C HIS A 172 1.75 0.73 14.93
N THR A 173 1.84 -0.59 14.79
CA THR A 173 2.86 -1.45 15.40
C THR A 173 4.17 -1.53 14.60
N CYS A 174 4.28 -0.88 13.44
CA CYS A 174 5.52 -0.88 12.65
C CYS A 174 6.48 0.24 13.11
N THR A 175 7.06 0.08 14.29
CA THR A 175 7.87 1.08 15.01
C THR A 175 9.38 0.86 14.94
N GLY A 176 9.85 -0.21 14.28
CA GLY A 176 11.29 -0.47 14.09
C GLY A 176 11.99 -1.04 15.32
N ASP A 177 11.28 -1.76 16.19
CA ASP A 177 11.80 -2.19 17.49
C ASP A 177 13.07 -3.04 17.37
N GLY A 178 13.13 -3.99 16.41
CA GLY A 178 14.33 -4.79 16.16
C GLY A 178 15.52 -3.98 15.65
N ASN A 179 15.27 -3.00 14.77
CA ASN A 179 16.32 -2.10 14.30
C ASN A 179 16.91 -1.32 15.48
N ALA A 180 16.05 -0.86 16.39
CA ALA A 180 16.47 -0.14 17.58
C ALA A 180 17.25 -1.04 18.56
N MET A 181 16.85 -2.30 18.74
CA MET A 181 17.59 -3.28 19.54
C MET A 181 19.00 -3.52 18.99
N VAL A 182 19.13 -3.66 17.67
CA VAL A 182 20.43 -3.83 16.98
C VAL A 182 21.30 -2.58 17.16
N ALA A 183 20.72 -1.39 16.96
CA ALA A 183 21.46 -0.13 17.12
C ALA A 183 21.94 0.07 18.57
N ARG A 184 21.11 -0.25 19.57
CA ARG A 184 21.49 -0.20 21.00
C ARG A 184 22.58 -1.21 21.35
N ALA A 185 22.60 -2.36 20.70
CA ALA A 185 23.68 -3.34 20.81
C ALA A 185 24.99 -2.89 20.12
N GLY A 186 25.04 -1.70 19.51
CA GLY A 186 26.22 -1.17 18.82
C GLY A 186 26.48 -1.82 17.46
N LEU A 187 25.51 -2.54 16.91
CA LEU A 187 25.61 -3.22 15.62
C LEU A 187 25.13 -2.30 14.48
N PRO A 188 25.70 -2.42 13.27
CA PRO A 188 25.34 -1.56 12.16
C PRO A 188 23.96 -1.92 11.58
N LEU A 189 23.23 -0.88 11.23
CA LEU A 189 22.09 -0.93 10.31
C LEU A 189 22.59 -0.53 8.91
N GLN A 190 21.89 -0.97 7.88
CA GLN A 190 22.28 -0.73 6.49
C GLN A 190 21.12 -0.11 5.72
N ASP A 191 21.43 0.87 4.85
CA ASP A 191 20.54 1.44 3.82
C ASP A 191 19.26 2.13 4.33
N LEU A 192 19.23 2.62 5.58
CA LEU A 192 18.02 3.18 6.23
C LEU A 192 17.40 4.39 5.50
N GLU A 193 18.17 5.05 4.64
CA GLU A 193 17.72 6.17 3.81
C GLU A 193 16.77 5.76 2.69
N PHE A 194 16.78 4.48 2.29
CA PHE A 194 15.98 3.97 1.18
C PHE A 194 14.56 3.59 1.64
N VAL A 195 13.72 4.63 1.75
CA VAL A 195 12.30 4.51 2.11
C VAL A 195 11.43 4.51 0.85
N GLN A 196 10.65 3.44 0.68
CA GLN A 196 9.74 3.29 -0.46
C GLN A 196 8.41 4.00 -0.18
N PHE A 197 8.05 4.88 -1.11
CA PHE A 197 6.71 5.45 -1.22
C PHE A 197 5.91 4.59 -2.20
N HIS A 198 4.79 4.03 -1.73
CA HIS A 198 3.85 3.34 -2.61
C HIS A 198 3.02 4.39 -3.37
N PRO A 199 2.84 4.26 -4.70
CA PRO A 199 2.16 5.30 -5.48
C PRO A 199 0.73 5.60 -5.03
N THR A 200 -0.02 4.57 -4.65
CA THR A 200 -1.47 4.66 -4.44
C THR A 200 -1.86 4.44 -2.97
N GLY A 201 -1.43 5.34 -2.07
CA GLY A 201 -2.02 5.46 -0.73
C GLY A 201 -3.32 6.27 -0.79
N ILE A 202 -4.36 5.83 -0.10
CA ILE A 202 -5.65 6.54 -0.06
C ILE A 202 -5.44 7.92 0.57
N TYR A 203 -5.87 8.96 -0.13
CA TYR A 203 -5.76 10.33 0.38
C TYR A 203 -6.47 10.49 1.74
N GLY A 204 -5.79 11.14 2.68
CA GLY A 204 -6.26 11.37 4.05
C GLY A 204 -6.06 10.15 4.98
N ALA A 205 -6.57 8.98 4.61
CA ALA A 205 -6.52 7.79 5.46
C ALA A 205 -5.15 7.07 5.44
N GLY A 206 -4.39 7.18 4.35
CA GLY A 206 -3.11 6.49 4.17
C GLY A 206 -3.21 4.98 3.94
N CYS A 207 -4.42 4.42 3.81
CA CYS A 207 -4.61 3.00 3.53
C CYS A 207 -4.02 2.62 2.16
N LEU A 208 -3.39 1.45 2.06
CA LEU A 208 -2.86 0.96 0.78
C LEU A 208 -4.00 0.60 -0.19
N ILE A 209 -3.91 1.11 -1.43
CA ILE A 209 -4.57 0.49 -2.59
C ILE A 209 -3.52 -0.33 -3.34
N THR A 210 -3.76 -1.63 -3.50
CA THR A 210 -2.83 -2.54 -4.15
C THR A 210 -2.41 -2.07 -5.55
N GLU A 211 -1.12 -2.21 -5.85
CA GLU A 211 -0.59 -2.09 -7.21
C GLU A 211 -1.24 -3.09 -8.18
N GLY A 212 -1.81 -4.19 -7.66
CA GLY A 212 -2.66 -5.10 -8.42
C GLY A 212 -3.81 -4.38 -9.13
N SER A 213 -4.31 -3.24 -8.63
CA SER A 213 -5.32 -2.44 -9.34
C SER A 213 -4.83 -1.96 -10.71
N ARG A 214 -3.56 -1.54 -10.79
CA ARG A 214 -2.92 -1.13 -12.04
C ARG A 214 -2.58 -2.35 -12.90
N GLY A 215 -2.19 -3.45 -12.27
CA GLY A 215 -1.97 -4.75 -12.93
C GLY A 215 -3.20 -5.32 -13.63
N GLU A 216 -4.38 -5.10 -13.05
CA GLU A 216 -5.68 -5.47 -13.64
C GLU A 216 -6.22 -4.40 -14.62
N GLY A 217 -5.45 -3.33 -14.87
CA GLY A 217 -5.75 -2.33 -15.90
C GLY A 217 -6.14 -0.94 -15.40
N GLY A 218 -6.10 -0.67 -14.09
CA GLY A 218 -6.34 0.65 -13.51
C GLY A 218 -5.32 1.70 -13.97
N ILE A 219 -5.78 2.95 -14.10
CA ILE A 219 -5.01 4.04 -14.73
C ILE A 219 -4.91 5.26 -13.80
N LEU A 220 -3.75 5.91 -13.75
CA LEU A 220 -3.56 7.17 -13.04
C LEU A 220 -3.89 8.37 -13.93
N ARG A 221 -4.72 9.30 -13.42
CA ARG A 221 -5.10 10.54 -14.11
C ARG A 221 -4.93 11.78 -13.23
N ASN A 222 -4.43 12.85 -13.84
CA ASN A 222 -4.30 14.16 -13.20
C ASN A 222 -5.63 14.96 -13.28
N SER A 223 -5.66 16.20 -12.81
CA SER A 223 -6.87 17.04 -12.82
C SER A 223 -7.42 17.38 -14.21
N GLU A 224 -6.58 17.28 -15.24
CA GLU A 224 -6.95 17.54 -16.63
C GLU A 224 -7.48 16.27 -17.32
N GLY A 225 -7.53 15.15 -16.59
CA GLY A 225 -7.90 13.85 -17.13
C GLY A 225 -6.79 13.19 -17.94
N GLU A 226 -5.58 13.76 -18.01
CA GLU A 226 -4.43 13.18 -18.72
C GLU A 226 -3.98 11.88 -18.04
N ARG A 227 -3.76 10.83 -18.83
CA ARG A 227 -2.99 9.65 -18.39
C ARG A 227 -1.49 9.97 -18.41
N PHE A 228 -1.06 10.75 -17.44
CA PHE A 228 0.29 11.34 -17.41
C PHE A 228 1.43 10.30 -17.42
N MET A 229 1.20 9.06 -16.96
CA MET A 229 2.23 8.03 -16.97
C MET A 229 2.69 7.61 -18.39
N GLU A 230 1.88 7.86 -19.43
CA GLU A 230 2.32 7.67 -20.82
C GLU A 230 3.45 8.63 -21.23
N ARG A 231 3.51 9.80 -20.60
CA ARG A 231 4.58 10.79 -20.79
C ARG A 231 5.84 10.46 -19.99
N TYR A 232 5.69 10.04 -18.74
CA TYR A 232 6.84 9.75 -17.87
C TYR A 232 7.47 8.37 -18.10
N ALA A 233 6.67 7.38 -18.51
CA ALA A 233 7.14 6.02 -18.76
C ALA A 233 6.43 5.44 -20.00
N PRO A 234 6.83 5.79 -21.23
CA PRO A 234 6.08 5.45 -22.45
C PRO A 234 5.81 3.95 -22.64
N THR A 235 6.77 3.11 -22.24
CA THR A 235 6.65 1.65 -22.36
C THR A 235 5.82 1.05 -21.22
N ALA A 236 6.23 1.27 -19.97
CA ALA A 236 5.64 0.62 -18.80
C ALA A 236 4.37 1.30 -18.28
N LYS A 237 4.17 2.58 -18.61
CA LYS A 237 3.05 3.42 -18.17
C LYS A 237 2.86 3.31 -16.65
N ASP A 238 1.63 3.04 -16.21
CA ASP A 238 1.25 2.88 -14.81
C ASP A 238 1.92 1.67 -14.12
N LEU A 239 2.53 0.75 -14.87
CA LEU A 239 3.28 -0.40 -14.37
C LEU A 239 4.80 -0.16 -14.32
N ALA A 240 5.24 1.10 -14.41
CA ALA A 240 6.62 1.46 -14.10
C ALA A 240 6.96 1.17 -12.62
N SER A 241 8.26 1.26 -12.28
CA SER A 241 8.72 1.07 -10.90
C SER A 241 8.12 2.12 -9.97
N ARG A 242 7.89 1.74 -8.70
CA ARG A 242 7.17 2.55 -7.72
C ARG A 242 7.79 3.92 -7.48
N ASP A 243 9.11 4.00 -7.52
CA ASP A 243 9.86 5.23 -7.34
C ASP A 243 9.63 6.21 -8.53
N VAL A 244 9.58 5.70 -9.77
CA VAL A 244 9.26 6.49 -10.96
C VAL A 244 7.80 6.97 -10.92
N VAL A 245 6.85 6.08 -10.63
CA VAL A 245 5.42 6.46 -10.56
C VAL A 245 5.19 7.48 -9.43
N SER A 246 5.77 7.27 -8.25
CA SER A 246 5.61 8.18 -7.10
C SER A 246 6.23 9.55 -7.36
N ARG A 247 7.41 9.62 -7.99
CA ARG A 247 8.01 10.90 -8.41
C ARG A 247 7.14 11.60 -9.46
N SER A 248 6.62 10.85 -10.43
CA SER A 248 5.76 11.39 -11.50
C SER A 248 4.48 11.99 -10.94
N MET A 249 3.78 11.27 -10.04
CA MET A 249 2.61 11.80 -9.33
C MET A 249 2.93 13.07 -8.53
N THR A 250 4.08 13.08 -7.85
CA THR A 250 4.53 14.22 -7.07
C THR A 250 4.81 15.45 -7.95
N MET A 251 5.39 15.24 -9.14
CA MET A 251 5.63 16.32 -10.11
C MET A 251 4.31 16.89 -10.64
N GLU A 252 3.34 16.04 -11.01
CA GLU A 252 2.00 16.50 -11.41
C GLU A 252 1.32 17.37 -10.33
N ILE A 253 1.41 16.95 -9.07
CA ILE A 253 0.86 17.70 -7.93
C ILE A 253 1.58 19.05 -7.77
N ARG A 254 2.92 19.06 -7.75
CA ARG A 254 3.72 20.28 -7.58
C ARG A 254 3.54 21.28 -8.72
N GLU A 255 3.29 20.79 -9.92
CA GLU A 255 3.00 21.61 -11.10
C GLU A 255 1.53 22.08 -11.16
N GLY A 256 0.75 21.82 -10.11
CA GLY A 256 -0.62 22.31 -10.00
C GLY A 256 -1.62 21.55 -10.87
N ARG A 257 -1.29 20.33 -11.29
CA ARG A 257 -2.18 19.39 -12.01
C ARG A 257 -2.73 18.30 -11.09
N GLY A 258 -2.55 18.43 -9.78
CA GLY A 258 -3.27 17.59 -8.82
C GLY A 258 -4.76 17.91 -8.81
N VAL A 259 -5.55 16.94 -8.37
CA VAL A 259 -7.01 17.03 -8.30
C VAL A 259 -7.42 17.92 -7.13
N VAL A 260 -8.41 18.79 -7.34
CA VAL A 260 -8.96 19.65 -6.28
C VAL A 260 -9.99 18.86 -5.46
N CYS A 261 -9.90 18.93 -4.14
CA CYS A 261 -11.02 18.57 -3.28
C CYS A 261 -11.97 19.76 -3.24
N ASN A 262 -12.97 19.82 -4.14
CA ASN A 262 -13.97 20.89 -4.06
C ASN A 262 -15.00 20.52 -2.98
N PRO A 263 -15.11 21.27 -1.87
CA PRO A 263 -16.04 20.95 -0.78
C PRO A 263 -17.52 20.98 -1.21
N LEU A 264 -17.86 21.77 -2.23
CA LEU A 264 -19.23 21.91 -2.74
C LEU A 264 -19.63 20.76 -3.68
N PHE A 265 -18.70 20.24 -4.49
CA PHE A 265 -18.96 19.07 -5.36
C PHE A 265 -18.98 17.75 -4.59
N HIS A 266 -18.42 17.74 -3.37
CA HIS A 266 -18.56 16.61 -2.46
C HIS A 266 -20.03 16.38 -2.07
N ASN A 267 -20.85 17.41 -1.99
CA ASN A 267 -22.28 17.28 -1.62
C ASN A 267 -23.21 17.03 -2.82
N LEU A 268 -22.89 17.53 -4.01
CA LEU A 268 -23.78 17.43 -5.19
C LEU A 268 -23.82 16.01 -5.79
N TRP A 269 -22.69 15.28 -5.76
CA TRP A 269 -22.65 13.88 -6.23
C TRP A 269 -23.34 12.91 -5.25
N TRP A 270 -23.34 13.22 -3.95
CA TRP A 270 -23.99 12.38 -2.93
C TRP A 270 -25.51 12.49 -2.92
N GLN A 271 -26.08 13.61 -3.34
CA GLN A 271 -27.53 13.83 -3.37
C GLN A 271 -28.24 13.10 -4.53
N VAL A 272 -27.51 12.75 -5.60
CA VAL A 272 -28.06 12.03 -6.76
C VAL A 272 -28.09 10.50 -6.51
N LEU A 273 -27.24 9.99 -5.61
CA LEU A 273 -27.18 8.56 -5.24
C LEU A 273 -28.27 8.11 -4.23
N THR A 274 -29.08 9.04 -3.71
CA THR A 274 -30.13 8.75 -2.70
C THR A 274 -31.55 8.60 -3.26
N LEU A 275 -31.74 8.58 -4.59
CA LEU A 275 -33.05 8.27 -5.15
C LEU A 275 -33.24 6.74 -5.23
N PRO A 276 -34.33 6.19 -4.64
CA PRO A 276 -34.62 4.78 -4.75
C PRO A 276 -34.80 4.40 -6.23
N LEU A 277 -34.25 3.25 -6.62
CA LEU A 277 -34.43 2.62 -7.93
C LEU A 277 -35.94 2.42 -8.19
N GLY A 278 -36.57 3.38 -8.83
CA GLY A 278 -38.01 3.35 -9.07
C GLY A 278 -38.49 4.53 -9.92
N ASN A 279 -38.72 4.23 -11.20
CA ASN A 279 -39.47 4.99 -12.20
C ASN A 279 -38.62 5.88 -13.16
N PRO A 280 -38.51 5.55 -14.46
CA PRO A 280 -37.74 6.31 -15.45
C PRO A 280 -38.36 7.65 -15.90
N ASP A 281 -39.55 8.02 -15.42
CA ASP A 281 -40.26 9.24 -15.87
C ASP A 281 -40.12 10.48 -14.96
N SER A 282 -39.34 10.42 -13.88
CA SER A 282 -39.13 11.56 -12.97
C SER A 282 -37.83 12.32 -13.22
N CYS A 283 -37.67 12.90 -14.41
CA CYS A 283 -36.62 13.89 -14.66
C CYS A 283 -36.98 15.22 -13.97
N VAL A 284 -36.42 15.48 -12.80
CA VAL A 284 -36.35 16.85 -12.27
C VAL A 284 -35.31 17.61 -13.10
N GLN A 285 -35.78 18.48 -13.99
CA GLN A 285 -34.91 19.39 -14.73
C GLN A 285 -34.26 20.38 -13.77
N PHE A 286 -32.96 20.24 -13.56
CA PHE A 286 -32.14 21.32 -13.01
C PHE A 286 -31.84 22.31 -14.13
N GLU A 287 -32.50 23.47 -14.12
CA GLU A 287 -32.15 24.58 -15.01
C GLU A 287 -30.69 24.98 -14.77
N GLY A 288 -29.84 24.79 -15.79
CA GLY A 288 -28.42 25.20 -15.78
C GLY A 288 -27.39 24.08 -15.97
N CYS A 289 -27.79 22.80 -16.03
CA CYS A 289 -26.86 21.71 -16.36
C CYS A 289 -26.88 21.43 -17.89
N PRO A 290 -25.74 21.44 -18.59
CA PRO A 290 -25.68 21.01 -20.00
C PRO A 290 -26.25 19.58 -20.13
N SER A 291 -27.15 19.38 -21.09
CA SER A 291 -27.94 18.16 -21.29
C SER A 291 -27.13 16.88 -21.55
N GLU A 292 -25.80 16.96 -21.66
CA GLU A 292 -24.89 15.83 -21.83
C GLU A 292 -24.43 15.21 -20.51
N LEU A 293 -24.63 15.87 -19.36
CA LEU A 293 -24.20 15.39 -18.03
C LEU A 293 -25.26 14.54 -17.29
N VAL A 294 -26.52 14.58 -17.73
CA VAL A 294 -27.66 13.97 -17.03
C VAL A 294 -27.76 12.45 -17.24
N ALA A 295 -27.05 11.88 -18.22
CA ALA A 295 -27.11 10.44 -18.51
C ALA A 295 -26.15 9.57 -17.68
N THR A 296 -25.32 10.15 -16.80
CA THR A 296 -24.17 9.46 -16.18
C THR A 296 -24.34 9.07 -14.71
N ALA A 297 -25.54 9.17 -14.14
CA ALA A 297 -25.75 9.00 -12.71
C ALA A 297 -26.75 7.89 -12.36
N PHE A 298 -26.46 6.66 -12.75
CA PHE A 298 -27.07 5.47 -12.15
C PHE A 298 -26.03 4.33 -12.17
N SER A 299 -25.89 3.64 -11.04
CA SER A 299 -24.95 2.51 -10.75
C SER A 299 -23.69 2.90 -9.97
N CYS A 300 -23.23 1.99 -9.10
CA CYS A 300 -21.96 2.04 -8.34
C CYS A 300 -20.70 1.99 -9.25
N GLU A 301 -20.78 2.58 -10.44
CA GLU A 301 -19.88 2.43 -11.58
C GLU A 301 -18.97 3.65 -11.83
N VAL A 302 -18.99 4.66 -10.95
CA VAL A 302 -18.19 5.88 -11.14
C VAL A 302 -17.39 6.25 -9.89
N VAL A 303 -16.20 5.67 -9.67
CA VAL A 303 -15.30 6.12 -8.61
C VAL A 303 -13.84 6.12 -9.08
N GLY A 304 -13.35 7.29 -9.49
CA GLY A 304 -11.91 7.56 -9.45
C GLY A 304 -11.47 7.67 -7.99
N LEU A 305 -10.62 6.75 -7.53
CA LEU A 305 -10.11 6.77 -6.15
C LEU A 305 -9.03 7.86 -6.01
N LYS A 306 -9.15 8.70 -4.98
CA LYS A 306 -8.15 9.75 -4.68
C LYS A 306 -6.96 9.12 -3.98
N CYS A 307 -5.78 9.26 -4.59
CA CYS A 307 -4.55 8.66 -4.08
C CYS A 307 -3.34 9.60 -4.14
N VAL A 308 -2.37 9.35 -3.26
CA VAL A 308 -1.12 10.09 -3.15
C VAL A 308 0.01 9.12 -2.78
N PRO A 309 1.27 9.38 -3.20
CA PRO A 309 2.40 8.60 -2.73
C PRO A 309 2.50 8.62 -1.20
N ASP A 310 2.57 7.44 -0.58
CA ASP A 310 2.61 7.29 0.87
C ASP A 310 3.70 6.32 1.32
N VAL A 311 4.29 6.54 2.48
CA VAL A 311 5.36 5.69 3.03
C VAL A 311 4.81 4.29 3.26
N HIS A 312 5.50 3.29 2.70
CA HIS A 312 4.96 1.92 2.65
C HIS A 312 5.93 0.87 3.19
N HIS A 313 7.18 0.91 2.73
CA HIS A 313 8.17 -0.11 3.05
C HIS A 313 9.55 0.53 3.23
N VAL A 314 10.36 -0.03 4.12
CA VAL A 314 11.76 0.36 4.27
C VAL A 314 12.60 -0.79 3.70
N GLN A 315 13.51 -0.50 2.77
CA GLN A 315 14.32 -1.52 2.08
C GLN A 315 15.45 -2.11 2.94
N SER A 316 15.42 -1.83 4.25
CA SER A 316 16.62 -1.71 5.08
C SER A 316 16.42 -2.50 6.38
N PHE A 317 17.42 -3.28 6.78
CA PHE A 317 17.42 -4.00 8.05
C PHE A 317 18.83 -4.08 8.63
N SER A 318 18.98 -4.74 9.78
CA SER A 318 20.30 -5.12 10.28
C SER A 318 21.01 -6.03 9.28
N ARG A 319 22.30 -5.78 9.10
CA ARG A 319 23.10 -6.44 8.08
C ARG A 319 23.16 -7.95 8.33
N VAL A 320 22.55 -8.72 7.44
CA VAL A 320 22.84 -10.16 7.28
C VAL A 320 24.04 -10.23 6.34
N VAL A 321 25.09 -10.99 6.68
CA VAL A 321 26.44 -10.88 6.09
C VAL A 321 26.45 -10.82 4.54
N GLY A 322 26.96 -9.70 4.01
CA GLY A 322 27.26 -9.34 2.60
C GLY A 322 27.81 -7.89 2.55
N LEU A 323 28.78 -7.53 1.70
CA LEU A 323 29.72 -6.37 1.81
C LEU A 323 29.13 -4.94 1.58
N GLY A 324 29.34 -3.98 2.49
CA GLY A 324 30.01 -2.70 2.15
C GLY A 324 29.15 -1.46 2.49
N ALA A 325 29.71 -0.42 3.14
CA ALA A 325 28.95 0.71 3.68
C ALA A 325 29.04 1.98 2.81
N TYR A 326 27.91 2.66 2.60
CA TYR A 326 27.85 4.05 2.15
C TYR A 326 27.04 4.89 3.14
N ARG A 327 27.43 6.15 3.32
CA ARG A 327 26.76 7.13 4.20
C ARG A 327 26.15 8.23 3.33
N GLY A 328 24.83 8.40 3.39
CA GLY A 328 24.11 9.56 2.85
C GLY A 328 23.32 10.30 3.91
N GLU A 329 23.28 11.64 3.83
CA GLU A 329 22.46 12.49 4.71
C GLU A 329 20.99 12.53 4.22
N LEU A 330 20.05 12.33 5.15
CA LEU A 330 18.61 12.30 4.89
C LEU A 330 17.98 13.70 4.97
N ARG A 331 17.23 14.11 3.94
CA ARG A 331 16.30 15.26 4.01
C ARG A 331 14.86 14.79 3.82
N VAL A 332 14.05 14.90 4.87
CA VAL A 332 12.62 14.54 4.85
C VAL A 332 11.80 15.72 4.34
N CYS A 333 11.10 15.54 3.21
CA CYS A 333 10.16 16.55 2.68
C CYS A 333 8.73 16.25 3.15
N LYS A 334 8.07 17.24 3.76
CA LYS A 334 6.69 17.18 4.27
C LYS A 334 5.72 17.60 3.16
N TRP A 335 4.66 16.83 2.89
CA TRP A 335 3.60 17.20 1.94
C TRP A 335 2.22 16.89 2.51
N VAL A 336 1.46 17.93 2.88
CA VAL A 336 -0.03 17.94 2.90
C VAL A 336 -0.47 19.41 2.78
N GLY A 337 -1.35 19.75 1.83
CA GLY A 337 -1.83 21.13 1.64
C GLY A 337 -3.11 21.23 0.79
N PRO A 338 -4.02 22.19 1.05
CA PRO A 338 -5.43 22.16 0.65
C PRO A 338 -5.76 22.48 -0.84
N LEU A 339 -4.80 22.31 -1.77
CA LEU A 339 -4.81 22.96 -3.09
C LEU A 339 -4.23 22.07 -4.21
N LYS A 340 -4.98 21.10 -4.74
CA LYS A 340 -4.52 20.22 -5.85
C LYS A 340 -3.43 19.22 -5.44
N ASP A 341 -3.72 18.38 -4.45
CA ASP A 341 -2.74 17.60 -3.71
C ASP A 341 -2.82 16.07 -3.90
N HIS A 342 -3.66 15.60 -4.83
CA HIS A 342 -3.87 14.16 -5.07
C HIS A 342 -4.09 13.82 -6.55
N ILE A 343 -4.05 12.54 -6.88
CA ILE A 343 -4.21 11.98 -8.24
C ILE A 343 -5.36 10.98 -8.23
N TYR A 344 -6.08 10.82 -9.35
CA TYR A 344 -7.11 9.80 -9.47
C TYR A 344 -6.55 8.47 -9.96
N LEU A 345 -6.93 7.38 -9.29
CA LEU A 345 -6.85 6.02 -9.82
C LEU A 345 -8.21 5.65 -10.42
N HIS A 346 -8.30 5.58 -11.75
CA HIS A 346 -9.51 5.23 -12.48
C HIS A 346 -9.61 3.71 -12.66
N LEU A 347 -10.71 3.14 -12.19
CA LEU A 347 -11.06 1.72 -12.34
C LEU A 347 -12.36 1.50 -13.13
N ASN A 348 -13.12 2.57 -13.42
CA ASN A 348 -14.48 2.49 -13.99
C ASN A 348 -14.55 1.84 -15.38
N HIS A 349 -13.43 1.78 -16.11
CA HIS A 349 -13.37 1.12 -17.40
C HIS A 349 -13.17 -0.40 -17.29
N LEU A 350 -12.94 -0.92 -16.09
CA LEU A 350 -12.82 -2.35 -15.85
C LEU A 350 -14.21 -2.99 -15.70
N PRO A 351 -14.41 -4.21 -16.23
CA PRO A 351 -15.66 -4.94 -16.04
C PRO A 351 -15.98 -5.14 -14.54
N PRO A 352 -17.25 -5.01 -14.09
CA PRO A 352 -17.64 -5.18 -12.69
C PRO A 352 -17.22 -6.54 -12.10
N GLU A 353 -17.20 -7.59 -12.92
CA GLU A 353 -16.79 -8.94 -12.53
C GLU A 353 -15.32 -8.97 -12.09
N VAL A 354 -14.45 -8.24 -12.79
CA VAL A 354 -13.02 -8.12 -12.46
C VAL A 354 -12.84 -7.45 -11.10
N LEU A 355 -13.59 -6.40 -10.82
CA LEU A 355 -13.54 -5.70 -9.52
C LEU A 355 -13.98 -6.62 -8.38
N LYS A 356 -15.08 -7.36 -8.58
CA LYS A 356 -15.65 -8.25 -7.56
C LYS A 356 -14.77 -9.48 -7.28
N GLU A 357 -14.21 -10.09 -8.32
CA GLU A 357 -13.48 -11.35 -8.18
C GLU A 357 -12.01 -11.14 -7.84
N ARG A 358 -11.36 -10.13 -8.43
CA ARG A 358 -9.90 -9.95 -8.34
C ARG A 358 -9.46 -8.84 -7.40
N LEU A 359 -10.35 -7.89 -7.09
CA LEU A 359 -10.10 -6.71 -6.25
C LEU A 359 -11.21 -6.48 -5.17
N PRO A 360 -11.69 -7.52 -4.46
CA PRO A 360 -12.78 -7.37 -3.48
C PRO A 360 -12.41 -6.49 -2.28
N GLY A 361 -11.17 -6.53 -1.80
CA GLY A 361 -10.70 -5.72 -0.67
C GLY A 361 -10.70 -4.22 -0.94
N ILE A 362 -10.43 -3.79 -2.18
CA ILE A 362 -10.55 -2.37 -2.56
C ILE A 362 -12.01 -1.93 -2.49
N SER A 363 -12.91 -2.74 -3.05
CA SER A 363 -14.35 -2.43 -3.09
C SER A 363 -14.92 -2.27 -1.67
N GLU A 364 -14.52 -3.14 -0.75
CA GLU A 364 -14.89 -3.04 0.67
C GLU A 364 -14.27 -1.80 1.34
N THR A 365 -12.99 -1.51 1.08
CA THR A 365 -12.32 -0.35 1.65
C THR A 365 -12.98 0.95 1.20
N ALA A 366 -13.36 1.04 -0.07
CA ALA A 366 -14.11 2.17 -0.62
C ALA A 366 -15.46 2.33 0.09
N ALA A 367 -16.23 1.25 0.26
CA ALA A 367 -17.52 1.26 0.96
C ALA A 367 -17.40 1.66 2.45
N ILE A 368 -16.35 1.20 3.14
CA ILE A 368 -16.10 1.56 4.55
C ILE A 368 -15.77 3.05 4.68
N LEU A 369 -14.93 3.59 3.80
CA LEU A 369 -14.58 5.01 3.83
C LEU A 369 -15.77 5.89 3.49
N GLU A 370 -16.61 5.45 2.55
CA GLU A 370 -17.86 6.10 2.18
C GLU A 370 -18.83 6.18 3.37
N SER A 371 -19.07 5.06 4.06
CA SER A 371 -19.97 5.02 5.22
C SER A 371 -19.50 5.88 6.39
N LYS A 372 -18.18 5.88 6.68
CA LYS A 372 -17.61 6.75 7.72
C LYS A 372 -17.72 8.24 7.38
N GLN A 373 -17.64 8.58 6.10
CA GLN A 373 -17.83 9.95 5.65
C GLN A 373 -19.29 10.40 5.82
N LYS A 374 -20.27 9.53 5.52
CA LYS A 374 -21.69 9.81 5.75
C LYS A 374 -21.98 10.08 7.23
N GLN A 375 -21.44 9.26 8.13
CA GLN A 375 -21.56 9.46 9.58
C GLN A 375 -20.93 10.77 10.06
N ALA A 376 -19.77 11.15 9.52
CA ALA A 376 -19.09 12.41 9.88
C ALA A 376 -19.85 13.67 9.41
N THR A 377 -20.70 13.54 8.38
CA THR A 377 -21.50 14.67 7.84
C THR A 377 -22.91 14.80 8.42
N GLY A 378 -23.33 13.91 9.33
CA GLY A 378 -24.57 14.05 10.09
C GLY A 378 -25.88 14.07 9.29
N LYS A 379 -25.92 13.49 8.09
CA LYS A 379 -27.16 13.40 7.28
C LYS A 379 -27.74 11.99 7.34
N ASP A 380 -28.64 11.77 8.29
CA ASP A 380 -29.63 10.69 8.19
C ASP A 380 -30.72 11.09 7.18
N ALA A 381 -31.18 10.09 6.43
CA ALA A 381 -32.19 10.25 5.39
C ALA A 381 -33.55 10.57 6.01
N GLY A 382 -33.90 11.86 6.10
CA GLY A 382 -35.25 12.28 6.40
C GLY A 382 -35.32 13.63 7.10
N GLU A 383 -35.20 14.71 6.33
CA GLU A 383 -36.02 15.93 6.48
C GLU A 383 -35.55 16.97 5.46
N ASN A 384 -36.45 17.33 4.53
CA ASN A 384 -36.26 18.40 3.57
C ASN A 384 -36.45 19.74 4.30
N THR A 385 -35.38 20.43 4.66
CA THR A 385 -35.43 21.88 4.84
C THR A 385 -34.05 22.50 4.61
N ILE A 386 -34.01 23.46 3.68
CA ILE A 386 -32.84 24.30 3.39
C ILE A 386 -32.69 25.28 4.55
N ALA A 387 -31.61 25.18 5.31
CA ALA A 387 -31.11 26.26 6.16
C ALA A 387 -29.60 26.41 5.92
N CYS A 388 -29.25 27.57 5.37
CA CYS A 388 -27.90 28.01 5.10
C CYS A 388 -27.35 28.62 6.39
N ASP A 389 -26.65 27.83 7.20
CA ASP A 389 -25.90 28.38 8.34
C ASP A 389 -24.41 28.30 8.06
N SER A 390 -23.90 29.49 7.76
CA SER A 390 -22.50 29.88 7.75
C SER A 390 -21.77 29.44 9.01
N PHE A 391 -20.89 28.44 8.91
CA PHE A 391 -19.82 28.27 9.89
C PHE A 391 -18.81 29.40 9.70
N GLY A 392 -18.99 30.43 10.53
CA GLY A 392 -18.16 31.60 10.58
C GLY A 392 -16.70 31.28 10.86
N THR A 393 -15.86 31.97 10.10
CA THR A 393 -14.46 32.25 10.37
C THR A 393 -14.27 32.64 11.84
N GLN A 394 -13.75 31.74 12.69
CA GLN A 394 -13.14 32.18 13.94
C GLN A 394 -11.79 32.83 13.59
N MET A 395 -11.82 34.16 13.43
CA MET A 395 -10.62 34.97 13.47
C MET A 395 -9.94 34.76 14.83
N PHE A 396 -8.71 34.25 14.81
CA PHE A 396 -7.80 34.33 15.95
C PHE A 396 -7.54 35.81 16.25
N VAL A 397 -7.97 36.27 17.43
CA VAL A 397 -7.58 37.56 17.99
C VAL A 397 -6.11 37.43 18.43
N PRO A 398 -5.17 38.24 17.92
CA PRO A 398 -3.79 38.19 18.37
C PRO A 398 -3.67 38.72 19.80
N PHE A 399 -3.04 37.94 20.67
CA PHE A 399 -2.62 38.38 22.00
C PHE A 399 -1.64 39.57 21.88
N PRO A 400 -1.78 40.63 22.71
CA PRO A 400 -0.83 41.73 22.71
C PRO A 400 0.52 41.29 23.30
N PRO A 401 1.66 41.82 22.80
CA PRO A 401 2.98 41.45 23.28
C PRO A 401 3.20 41.88 24.74
N PRO A 402 4.01 41.14 25.52
CA PRO A 402 4.34 41.49 26.89
C PRO A 402 5.08 42.82 26.93
N LYS A 403 4.59 43.76 27.75
CA LYS A 403 5.29 45.01 28.05
C LYS A 403 6.53 44.69 28.88
N SER A 404 7.69 45.15 28.41
CA SER A 404 8.91 45.26 29.20
C SER A 404 8.71 46.23 30.37
N GLY A 405 8.95 45.75 31.58
CA GLY A 405 8.95 46.52 32.83
C GLY A 405 9.41 45.64 33.96
#